data_AF-A0A3M1YUW4-F1
#
_entry.id   AF-A0A3M1YUW4-F1
#
_cell.length_a   1.000
_cell.length_b   1.000
_cell.length_c   1.000
_cell.angle_alpha   90.00
_cell.angle_beta   90.00
_cell.angle_gamma   90.00
#
_symmetry.space_group_name_H-M   'P 1'
#
loop_
_entity.id
_entity.type
_entity.pdbx_description
1 polymer ?
#
loop_
_entity_poly.entity_id
_entity_poly.type
_entity_poly.pdbx_seq_one_letter_code
_entity_poly.pdbx_strand_id
1 'polypeptide(L)'
;MFRLKYMFFFLTVIALSFGSHISTAQERIRDLLNGMTLEQKVAQMFMVSLYSDSLIESERQFLQQYQPGAIVLLGRNVSTPSQVTRLTNTYQQTSVDSGGLPLFIAIDQEGGIIAHLQDGFTQWPVPMLL
;
A
#
# COMPACT_ATOMS: atom_id res chain seq x y z
N MET A 1 -43.47 23.72 -2.20
CA MET A 1 -43.56 22.47 -1.40
C MET A 1 -43.00 21.23 -2.11
N PHE A 2 -43.00 21.15 -3.45
CA PHE A 2 -42.53 19.98 -4.21
C PHE A 2 -41.00 19.78 -4.16
N ARG A 3 -40.19 20.84 -4.28
CA ARG A 3 -38.71 20.77 -4.30
C ARG A 3 -38.05 20.32 -2.98
N LEU A 4 -38.68 20.56 -1.85
CA LEU A 4 -38.11 20.23 -0.52
C LEU A 4 -38.18 18.72 -0.22
N LYS A 5 -39.20 18.02 -0.73
CA LYS A 5 -39.36 16.57 -0.55
C LYS A 5 -38.31 15.76 -1.32
N TYR A 6 -37.96 16.17 -2.54
CA TYR A 6 -36.88 15.53 -3.31
C TYR A 6 -35.51 15.80 -2.72
N MET A 7 -35.26 17.00 -2.17
CA MET A 7 -34.00 17.30 -1.50
C MET A 7 -33.81 16.44 -0.24
N PHE A 8 -34.86 16.22 0.54
CA PHE A 8 -34.82 15.30 1.68
C PHE A 8 -34.60 13.85 1.23
N PHE A 9 -35.32 13.38 0.20
CA PHE A 9 -35.12 12.04 -0.35
C PHE A 9 -33.69 11.82 -0.86
N PHE A 10 -33.10 12.81 -1.55
CA PHE A 10 -31.74 12.75 -2.07
C PHE A 10 -30.70 12.74 -0.94
N LEU A 11 -30.89 13.55 0.11
CA LEU A 11 -30.05 13.55 1.32
C LEU A 11 -30.13 12.22 2.08
N THR A 12 -31.31 11.61 2.19
CA THR A 12 -31.48 10.30 2.83
C THR A 12 -30.83 9.18 2.01
N VAL A 13 -30.94 9.19 0.68
CA VAL A 13 -30.28 8.22 -0.20
C VAL A 13 -28.76 8.32 -0.11
N ILE A 14 -28.21 9.54 -0.08
CA ILE A 14 -26.76 9.77 0.14
C ILE A 14 -26.35 9.24 1.52
N ALA A 15 -27.07 9.59 2.59
CA ALA A 15 -26.75 9.12 3.95
C ALA A 15 -26.81 7.59 4.10
N LEU A 16 -27.80 6.93 3.48
CA LEU A 16 -27.92 5.46 3.44
C LEU A 16 -26.82 4.79 2.61
N SER A 17 -26.34 5.44 1.55
CA SER A 17 -25.26 4.93 0.70
C SER A 17 -23.89 5.05 1.37
N PHE A 18 -23.64 6.10 2.15
CA PHE A 18 -22.39 6.27 2.90
C PHE A 18 -22.27 5.27 4.07
N GLY A 19 -23.38 4.97 4.76
CA GLY A 19 -23.39 4.04 5.89
C GLY A 19 -23.13 2.58 5.50
N SER A 20 -23.65 2.12 4.35
CA SER A 20 -23.49 0.74 3.88
C SER A 20 -22.07 0.40 3.42
N HIS A 21 -21.36 1.36 2.80
CA HIS A 21 -19.97 1.17 2.37
C HIS A 21 -18.98 1.07 3.54
N ILE A 22 -19.21 1.80 4.64
CA ILE A 22 -18.37 1.69 5.84
C ILE A 22 -18.59 0.35 6.55
N SER A 23 -19.85 -0.14 6.62
CA SER A 23 -20.16 -1.45 7.23
C SER A 23 -19.45 -2.60 6.51
N THR A 24 -19.51 -2.60 5.17
CA THR A 24 -18.90 -3.67 4.36
C THR A 24 -17.37 -3.68 4.42
N ALA A 25 -16.73 -2.50 4.43
CA ALA A 25 -15.29 -2.42 4.62
C ALA A 25 -14.86 -2.90 6.01
N GLN A 26 -15.59 -2.51 7.05
CA GLN A 26 -15.30 -2.97 8.41
C GLN A 26 -15.53 -4.47 8.61
N GLU A 27 -16.58 -5.04 8.01
CA GLU A 27 -16.83 -6.48 8.02
C GLU A 27 -15.69 -7.25 7.37
N ARG A 28 -15.26 -6.82 6.18
CA ARG A 28 -14.11 -7.42 5.49
C ARG A 28 -12.83 -7.34 6.34
N ILE A 29 -12.57 -6.21 7.00
CA ILE A 29 -11.41 -6.07 7.90
C ILE A 29 -11.53 -7.04 9.08
N ARG A 30 -12.71 -7.17 9.69
CA ARG A 30 -12.94 -8.12 10.79
C ARG A 30 -12.70 -9.55 10.35
N ASP A 31 -13.18 -9.94 9.17
CA ASP A 31 -12.99 -11.29 8.63
C ASP A 31 -11.50 -11.59 8.38
N LEU A 32 -10.76 -10.65 7.79
CA LEU A 32 -9.32 -10.77 7.59
C LEU A 32 -8.58 -10.91 8.93
N LEU A 33 -8.90 -10.06 9.91
CA LEU A 33 -8.27 -10.11 11.23
C LEU A 33 -8.63 -11.38 12.00
N ASN A 34 -9.84 -11.92 11.83
CA ASN A 34 -10.24 -13.18 12.45
C ASN A 34 -9.49 -14.38 11.84
N GLY A 35 -9.11 -14.30 10.56
CA GLY A 35 -8.31 -15.31 9.88
C GLY A 35 -6.80 -15.29 10.20
N MET A 36 -6.31 -14.29 10.93
CA MET A 36 -4.89 -14.13 11.23
C MET A 36 -4.51 -14.65 12.61
N THR A 37 -3.33 -15.27 12.71
CA THR A 37 -2.66 -15.50 13.99
C THR A 37 -2.22 -14.18 14.64
N LEU A 38 -1.80 -14.22 15.91
CA LEU A 38 -1.25 -13.04 16.59
C LEU A 38 0.02 -12.56 15.88
N GLU A 39 0.89 -13.49 15.49
CA GLU A 39 2.15 -13.22 14.80
C GLU A 39 1.89 -12.50 13.47
N GLN A 40 0.91 -12.96 12.70
CA GLN A 40 0.52 -12.30 11.44
C GLN A 40 -0.01 -10.88 11.69
N LYS A 41 -0.85 -10.68 12.72
CA LYS A 41 -1.34 -9.33 13.09
C LYS A 41 -0.20 -8.39 13.45
N VAL A 42 0.76 -8.89 14.23
CA VAL A 42 1.95 -8.12 14.63
C VAL A 42 2.82 -7.82 13.41
N ALA A 43 3.05 -8.79 12.52
CA ALA A 43 3.81 -8.59 11.29
C ALA A 43 3.20 -7.51 10.39
N GLN A 44 1.87 -7.43 10.32
CA GLN A 44 1.17 -6.39 9.57
C GLN A 44 1.39 -4.96 10.12
N MET A 45 1.93 -4.82 11.33
CA MET A 45 2.31 -3.51 11.91
C MET A 45 3.73 -3.07 11.54
N PHE A 46 4.51 -3.91 10.86
CA PHE A 46 5.88 -3.59 10.46
C PHE A 46 5.95 -3.08 9.02
N MET A 47 6.71 -1.99 8.86
CA MET A 47 7.25 -1.53 7.59
C MET A 47 8.74 -1.84 7.55
N VAL A 48 9.19 -2.58 6.55
CA VAL A 48 10.58 -3.01 6.41
C VAL A 48 11.20 -2.48 5.11
N SER A 49 12.51 -2.53 4.99
CA SER A 49 13.20 -2.25 3.74
C SER A 49 14.14 -3.39 3.41
N LEU A 50 14.06 -3.90 2.19
CA LEU A 50 14.97 -4.93 1.67
C LEU A 50 16.19 -4.26 1.05
N TYR A 51 17.31 -4.97 0.90
CA TYR A 51 18.57 -4.32 0.55
C TYR A 51 18.76 -4.17 -0.96
N SER A 52 18.28 -5.14 -1.72
CA SER A 52 18.63 -5.32 -3.13
C SER A 52 17.69 -4.58 -4.09
N ASP A 53 18.13 -4.33 -5.32
CA ASP A 53 17.32 -3.80 -6.44
C ASP A 53 16.54 -4.90 -7.18
N SER A 54 16.67 -6.14 -6.74
CA SER A 54 15.94 -7.31 -7.18
C SER A 54 15.65 -8.19 -5.96
N LEU A 55 14.56 -8.96 -5.97
CA LEU A 55 14.25 -9.83 -4.84
C LEU A 55 15.20 -11.04 -4.85
N ILE A 56 16.23 -11.01 -4.00
CA ILE A 56 17.15 -12.14 -3.80
C ILE A 56 16.51 -13.22 -2.91
N GLU A 57 17.09 -14.42 -2.92
CA GLU A 57 16.50 -15.59 -2.25
C GLU A 57 16.31 -15.41 -0.73
N SER A 58 17.27 -14.82 -0.03
CA SER A 58 17.14 -14.57 1.41
C SER A 58 16.02 -13.58 1.75
N GLU A 59 15.84 -12.56 0.91
CA GLU A 59 14.75 -11.60 1.04
C GLU A 59 13.40 -12.23 0.70
N ARG A 60 13.38 -13.13 -0.29
CA ARG A 60 12.18 -13.92 -0.64
C ARG A 60 11.75 -14.75 0.56
N GLN A 61 12.67 -15.54 1.12
CA GLN A 61 12.39 -16.35 2.31
C GLN A 61 11.89 -15.51 3.48
N PHE A 62 12.50 -14.33 3.70
CA PHE A 62 12.04 -13.38 4.71
C PHE A 62 10.57 -12.96 4.47
N LEU A 63 10.20 -12.57 3.23
CA LEU A 63 8.83 -12.17 2.93
C LEU A 63 7.83 -13.33 3.09
N GLN A 64 8.20 -14.53 2.64
CA GLN A 64 7.36 -15.71 2.76
C GLN A 64 7.12 -16.10 4.22
N GLN A 65 8.15 -16.00 5.06
CA GLN A 65 8.09 -16.41 6.46
C GLN A 65 7.43 -15.38 7.36
N TYR A 66 7.82 -14.10 7.25
CA TYR A 66 7.44 -13.07 8.21
C TYR A 66 6.25 -12.21 7.76
N GLN A 67 5.97 -12.13 6.45
CA GLN A 67 4.77 -11.46 5.91
C GLN A 67 4.50 -10.07 6.51
N PRO A 68 5.46 -9.12 6.42
CA PRO A 68 5.27 -7.77 6.94
C PRO A 68 4.10 -7.06 6.23
N GLY A 69 3.52 -6.05 6.88
CA GLY A 69 2.42 -5.27 6.27
C GLY A 69 2.89 -4.32 5.17
N ALA A 70 4.14 -3.84 5.27
CA ALA A 70 4.65 -2.83 4.36
C ALA A 70 6.13 -3.00 4.00
N ILE A 71 6.48 -2.53 2.80
CA ILE A 71 7.85 -2.33 2.35
C ILE A 71 8.06 -0.85 2.00
N VAL A 72 9.17 -0.27 2.46
CA VAL A 72 9.66 1.03 1.99
C VAL A 72 10.82 0.85 1.03
N LEU A 73 10.68 1.43 -0.16
CA LEU A 73 11.74 1.53 -1.15
C LEU A 73 12.66 2.70 -0.79
N LEU A 74 13.96 2.43 -0.77
CA LEU A 74 15.01 3.41 -0.58
C LEU A 74 15.86 3.49 -1.85
N GLY A 75 16.76 4.48 -1.95
CA GLY A 75 17.53 4.72 -3.18
C GLY A 75 18.26 3.48 -3.75
N ARG A 76 18.75 2.59 -2.89
CA ARG A 76 19.39 1.33 -3.31
C ARG A 76 18.47 0.30 -3.99
N ASN A 77 17.15 0.42 -3.80
CA ASN A 77 16.17 -0.46 -4.43
C ASN A 77 15.76 0.02 -5.83
N VAL A 78 16.15 1.25 -6.20
CA VAL A 78 15.63 1.97 -7.36
C VAL A 78 16.73 2.15 -8.39
N SER A 79 16.42 1.76 -9.63
CA SER A 79 17.27 2.03 -10.79
C SER A 79 16.48 2.65 -11.94
N THR A 80 15.62 1.88 -12.61
CA THR A 80 14.83 2.35 -13.77
C THR A 80 13.34 2.10 -13.55
N PRO A 81 12.43 2.83 -14.22
CA PRO A 81 10.99 2.57 -14.12
C PRO A 81 10.62 1.10 -14.36
N SER A 82 11.26 0.47 -15.35
CA SER A 82 11.02 -0.94 -15.66
C SER A 82 11.49 -1.89 -14.55
N GLN A 83 12.63 -1.59 -13.92
CA GLN A 83 13.17 -2.40 -12.82
C GLN A 83 12.31 -2.25 -11.57
N VAL A 84 11.92 -1.02 -11.20
CA VAL A 84 11.03 -0.77 -10.06
C VAL A 84 9.70 -1.48 -10.24
N THR A 85 9.12 -1.43 -11.45
CA THR A 85 7.88 -2.15 -11.78
C THR A 85 8.02 -3.66 -11.58
N ARG A 86 9.12 -4.26 -12.04
CA ARG A 86 9.39 -5.69 -11.84
C ARG A 86 9.57 -6.02 -10.35
N LEU A 87 10.30 -5.18 -9.62
CA LEU A 87 10.58 -5.38 -8.20
C LEU A 87 9.29 -5.36 -7.37
N THR A 88 8.47 -4.31 -7.51
CA THR A 88 7.23 -4.16 -6.75
C THR A 88 6.22 -5.27 -7.07
N ASN A 89 6.09 -5.65 -8.35
CA ASN A 89 5.26 -6.79 -8.74
C ASN A 89 5.77 -8.10 -8.12
N THR A 90 7.09 -8.30 -8.08
CA THR A 90 7.69 -9.50 -7.47
C THR A 90 7.44 -9.55 -5.96
N TYR A 91 7.54 -8.41 -5.26
CA TYR A 91 7.18 -8.33 -3.83
C TYR A 91 5.71 -8.66 -3.60
N GLN A 92 4.79 -8.08 -4.38
CA GLN A 92 3.36 -8.35 -4.26
C GLN A 92 3.04 -9.82 -4.48
N GLN A 93 3.56 -10.39 -5.58
CA GLN A 93 3.34 -11.79 -5.92
C GLN A 93 3.87 -12.72 -4.83
N THR A 94 5.07 -12.46 -4.31
CA THR A 94 5.68 -13.26 -3.25
C THR A 94 4.84 -13.23 -1.97
N SER A 95 4.29 -12.07 -1.59
CA SER A 95 3.43 -11.95 -0.40
C SER A 95 2.13 -12.75 -0.58
N VAL A 96 1.43 -12.53 -1.71
CA VAL A 96 0.12 -13.16 -1.98
C VAL A 96 0.25 -14.68 -2.15
N ASP A 97 1.26 -15.16 -2.87
CA ASP A 97 1.47 -16.61 -3.09
C ASP A 97 1.81 -17.37 -1.80
N SER A 98 2.30 -16.65 -0.79
CA SER A 98 2.60 -17.20 0.53
C SER A 98 1.40 -17.18 1.47
N GLY A 99 0.22 -16.75 1.00
CA GLY A 99 -0.98 -16.55 1.82
C GLY A 99 -0.96 -15.27 2.64
N GLY A 100 -0.03 -14.36 2.37
CA GLY A 100 0.01 -13.02 2.97
C GLY A 100 -0.96 -12.05 2.31
N LEU A 101 -1.08 -10.86 2.89
CA LEU A 101 -1.84 -9.76 2.29
C LEU A 101 -0.99 -9.00 1.26
N PRO A 102 -1.62 -8.28 0.29
CA PRO A 102 -0.91 -7.33 -0.55
C PRO A 102 -0.14 -6.32 0.29
N LEU A 103 1.12 -6.08 -0.06
CA LEU A 103 2.01 -5.18 0.67
C LEU A 103 1.61 -3.72 0.44
N PHE A 104 1.65 -2.92 1.50
CA PHE A 104 1.73 -1.47 1.34
C PHE A 104 3.16 -1.09 0.93
N ILE A 105 3.33 -0.55 -0.27
CA ILE A 105 4.65 -0.15 -0.79
C ILE A 105 4.77 1.37 -0.71
N ALA A 106 5.73 1.82 0.10
CA ALA A 106 6.02 3.24 0.34
C ALA A 106 7.37 3.67 -0.25
N ILE A 107 7.52 4.97 -0.46
CA ILE A 107 8.75 5.63 -0.90
C ILE A 107 8.68 7.11 -0.55
N ASP A 108 9.81 7.70 -0.17
CA ASP A 108 9.95 9.14 0.02
C ASP A 108 10.23 9.81 -1.34
N GLN A 109 9.18 10.37 -1.96
CA GLN A 109 9.26 11.00 -3.29
C GLN A 109 8.84 12.47 -3.22
N GLU A 110 9.43 13.23 -2.29
CA GLU A 110 9.05 14.62 -2.01
C GLU A 110 9.56 15.63 -3.06
N GLY A 111 10.69 15.33 -3.72
CA GLY A 111 11.34 16.23 -4.69
C GLY A 111 12.78 16.59 -4.31
N GLY A 112 13.54 17.07 -5.30
CA GLY A 112 14.95 17.41 -5.16
C GLY A 112 15.79 16.27 -4.57
N ILE A 113 16.64 16.60 -3.58
CA ILE A 113 17.58 15.64 -2.97
C ILE A 113 16.91 14.55 -2.11
N ILE A 114 15.62 14.69 -1.79
CA ILE A 114 14.86 13.73 -0.97
C ILE A 114 14.27 12.63 -1.87
N ALA A 115 14.03 12.92 -3.15
CA ALA A 115 13.43 11.98 -4.08
C ALA A 115 14.36 10.79 -4.41
N HIS A 116 13.80 9.58 -4.36
CA HIS A 116 14.50 8.35 -4.74
C HIS A 116 14.33 8.00 -6.23
N LEU A 117 13.17 8.28 -6.84
CA LEU A 117 12.92 8.05 -8.27
C LEU A 117 13.44 9.25 -9.07
N GLN A 118 14.62 9.13 -9.67
CA GLN A 118 15.28 10.22 -10.41
C GLN A 118 15.43 9.92 -11.90
N ASP A 119 16.23 8.92 -12.27
CA ASP A 119 16.53 8.61 -13.66
C ASP A 119 15.35 7.93 -14.36
N GLY A 120 14.87 8.55 -15.45
CA GLY A 120 13.69 8.08 -16.17
C GLY A 120 12.35 8.41 -15.49
N PHE A 121 12.36 9.23 -14.44
CA PHE A 121 11.18 9.75 -13.75
C PHE A 121 11.13 11.28 -13.82
N THR A 122 9.96 11.87 -13.60
CA THR A 122 9.83 13.33 -13.49
C THR A 122 10.48 13.80 -12.20
N GLN A 123 11.41 14.74 -12.31
CA GLN A 123 12.10 15.35 -11.17
C GLN A 123 11.40 16.65 -10.78
N TRP A 124 10.93 16.71 -9.53
CA TRP A 124 10.35 17.90 -8.93
C TRP A 124 11.42 18.69 -8.17
N PRO A 125 11.30 20.03 -8.06
CA PRO A 125 12.18 20.81 -7.20
C PRO A 125 12.03 20.40 -5.73
N VAL A 126 12.95 20.84 -4.86
CA VAL A 126 12.77 20.66 -3.41
C VAL A 126 11.47 21.34 -2.93
N PRO A 127 10.75 20.78 -1.95
CA PRO A 127 9.48 21.36 -1.48
C PRO A 127 9.54 22.84 -1.08
N MET A 128 10.70 23.33 -0.63
CA MET A 128 10.89 24.74 -0.27
C MET A 128 10.72 25.73 -1.46
N LEU A 129 10.79 25.23 -2.70
CA LEU A 129 10.70 26.05 -3.92
C LEU A 129 9.31 26.00 -4.58
N LEU A 130 8.33 25.33 -3.97
CA LEU A 130 6.93 25.23 -4.43
C LEU A 130 6.02 26.20 -3.66
#